data_AF-A0A6P8IX46-F1
#
_entry.id   AF-A0A6P8IX46-F1
#
_cell.length_a   1.000
_cell.length_b   1.000
_cell.length_c   1.000
_cell.angle_alpha   90.00
_cell.angle_beta   90.00
_cell.angle_gamma   90.00
#
_symmetry.space_group_name_H-M   'P 1'
#
loop_
_entity.id
_entity.type
_entity.pdbx_description
1 polymer ?
#
loop_
_entity_poly.entity_id
_entity_poly.type
_entity_poly.pdbx_seq_one_letter_code
_entity_poly.pdbx_strand_id
1 'polypeptide(L)'
;MAEKAEDLNLPNAVIARLVKDVLPDGVNIAKEARSAIGKAASVFVLYATSCANNIAISGKRKTLTAADVLQALEEMEFEEFLPKLQENLAAFKKEQKGKKEAAAETKRRKSEISSEDSAPEAKKQKTDDDNVPSDSKEKSENGTKS
;
A
#
# COMPACT_ATOMS: atom_id res chain seq x y z
N MET A 1 -20.44 5.97 1.40
CA MET A 1 -19.95 6.95 0.40
C MET A 1 -20.22 8.33 0.98
N ALA A 2 -19.52 9.38 0.54
CA ALA A 2 -19.82 10.74 1.03
C ALA A 2 -21.31 11.02 0.83
N GLU A 3 -22.03 11.32 1.92
CA GLU A 3 -23.48 11.52 1.87
C GLU A 3 -23.82 12.99 1.66
N LYS A 4 -22.87 13.89 1.97
CA LYS A 4 -23.01 15.33 1.81
C LYS A 4 -21.77 15.93 1.16
N ALA A 5 -21.96 17.05 0.45
CA ALA A 5 -20.85 17.79 -0.15
C ALA A 5 -19.83 18.27 0.91
N GLU A 6 -20.27 18.47 2.16
CA GLU A 6 -19.39 18.84 3.27
C GLU A 6 -18.37 17.75 3.64
N ASP A 7 -18.67 16.48 3.35
CA ASP A 7 -17.78 15.34 3.63
C ASP A 7 -16.57 15.31 2.68
N LEU A 8 -16.62 16.08 1.60
CA LEU A 8 -15.57 16.18 0.58
C LEU A 8 -14.69 17.42 0.78
N ASN A 9 -14.84 18.14 1.89
CA ASN A 9 -14.08 19.36 2.16
C ASN A 9 -12.59 19.05 2.37
N LEU A 10 -11.75 19.71 1.56
CA LEU A 10 -10.30 19.63 1.71
C LEU A 10 -9.81 20.55 2.86
N PRO A 11 -8.69 20.23 3.52
CA PRO A 11 -8.15 21.07 4.59
C PRO A 11 -7.83 22.49 4.12
N ASN A 12 -8.50 23.49 4.73
CA ASN A 12 -8.34 24.91 4.37
C ASN A 12 -6.89 25.40 4.43
N ALA A 13 -6.08 24.87 5.36
CA ALA A 13 -4.67 25.21 5.47
C ALA A 13 -3.87 24.79 4.22
N VAL A 14 -4.16 23.62 3.65
CA VAL A 14 -3.50 23.10 2.46
C VAL A 14 -3.91 23.93 1.23
N ILE A 15 -5.21 24.24 1.10
CA ILE A 15 -5.71 25.12 0.03
C ILE A 15 -5.03 26.48 0.11
N ALA A 16 -4.98 27.09 1.30
CA ALA A 16 -4.37 28.40 1.48
C ALA A 16 -2.89 28.41 1.11
N ARG A 17 -2.15 27.33 1.41
CA ARG A 17 -0.74 27.21 1.02
C ARG A 17 -0.60 27.12 -0.50
N LEU A 18 -1.30 26.18 -1.15
CA LEU A 18 -1.21 25.97 -2.60
C LEU A 18 -1.57 27.22 -3.41
N VAL A 19 -2.60 27.96 -2.98
CA VAL A 19 -3.00 29.20 -3.67
C VAL A 19 -1.95 30.29 -3.46
N LYS A 20 -1.32 30.38 -2.29
CA LYS A 20 -0.23 31.34 -2.06
C LYS A 20 1.02 31.01 -2.86
N ASP A 21 1.32 29.74 -3.06
CA ASP A 21 2.51 29.29 -3.79
C ASP A 21 2.52 29.78 -5.26
N VAL A 22 1.35 30.12 -5.82
CA VAL A 22 1.20 30.64 -7.19
C VAL A 22 0.92 32.15 -7.25
N LEU A 23 0.87 32.83 -6.10
CA LEU A 23 0.61 34.27 -6.00
C LEU A 23 1.88 35.02 -5.55
N PRO A 24 2.02 36.31 -5.93
CA PRO A 24 3.08 37.15 -5.39
C PRO A 24 3.02 37.30 -3.86
N ASP A 25 4.18 37.59 -3.28
CA ASP A 25 4.30 37.87 -1.85
C ASP A 25 3.40 39.06 -1.43
N GLY A 26 2.84 38.96 -0.23
CA GLY A 26 1.97 39.99 0.35
C GLY A 26 0.52 39.98 -0.16
N VAL A 27 0.16 39.10 -1.10
CA VAL A 27 -1.23 38.95 -1.55
C VAL A 27 -2.08 38.25 -0.49
N ASN A 28 -3.20 38.89 -0.11
CA ASN A 28 -4.16 38.35 0.83
C ASN A 28 -5.30 37.63 0.11
N ILE A 29 -5.71 36.48 0.64
CA ILE A 29 -6.81 35.66 0.09
C ILE A 29 -7.99 35.70 1.05
N ALA A 30 -9.15 36.13 0.55
CA ALA A 30 -10.40 36.13 1.31
C ALA A 30 -10.77 34.72 1.82
N LYS A 31 -11.53 34.65 2.92
CA LYS A 31 -11.98 33.37 3.48
C LYS A 31 -12.95 32.66 2.52
N GLU A 32 -13.80 33.45 1.89
CA GLU A 32 -14.82 33.04 0.93
C GLU A 32 -14.17 32.47 -0.33
N ALA A 33 -13.12 33.13 -0.84
CA ALA A 33 -12.34 32.66 -1.98
C ALA A 33 -11.69 31.30 -1.70
N ARG A 34 -11.07 31.12 -0.52
CA ARG A 34 -10.49 29.83 -0.13
C ARG A 34 -11.55 28.72 -0.04
N SER A 35 -12.71 29.03 0.52
CA SER A 35 -13.84 28.09 0.60
C SER A 35 -14.36 27.72 -0.80
N ALA A 36 -14.48 28.69 -1.70
CA ALA A 36 -14.90 28.47 -3.08
C ALA A 36 -13.91 27.58 -3.84
N ILE A 37 -12.60 27.84 -3.71
CA ILE A 37 -11.55 27.01 -4.32
C ILE A 37 -11.61 25.58 -3.76
N GLY A 38 -11.81 25.42 -2.44
CA GLY A 38 -11.96 24.10 -1.83
C GLY A 38 -13.14 23.31 -2.41
N LYS A 39 -14.30 23.95 -2.53
CA LYS A 39 -15.49 23.34 -3.15
C LYS A 39 -15.25 23.01 -4.63
N ALA A 40 -14.64 23.92 -5.38
CA ALA A 40 -14.31 23.70 -6.78
C ALA A 40 -13.34 22.52 -6.96
N ALA A 41 -12.35 22.37 -6.08
CA ALA A 41 -11.44 21.23 -6.09
C ALA A 41 -12.17 19.90 -5.81
N SER A 42 -13.11 19.87 -4.86
CA SER A 42 -13.93 18.68 -4.61
C SER A 42 -14.78 18.32 -5.83
N VAL A 43 -15.40 19.30 -6.49
CA VAL A 43 -16.17 19.09 -7.72
C VAL A 43 -15.27 18.61 -8.86
N PHE A 44 -14.06 19.18 -8.99
CA PHE A 44 -13.07 18.75 -9.98
C PHE A 44 -12.72 17.27 -9.82
N VAL A 45 -12.45 16.80 -8.59
CA VAL A 45 -12.15 15.39 -8.33
C VAL A 45 -13.32 14.49 -8.71
N LEU A 46 -14.56 14.87 -8.35
CA LEU A 46 -15.75 14.11 -8.71
C LEU A 46 -15.96 14.06 -10.23
N TYR A 47 -15.80 15.20 -10.90
CA TYR A 47 -15.98 15.30 -12.34
C TYR A 47 -14.93 14.48 -13.10
N ALA A 48 -13.64 14.64 -12.76
CA ALA A 48 -12.55 13.86 -13.34
C ALA A 48 -12.72 12.36 -13.11
N THR A 49 -13.17 11.96 -11.90
CA THR A 49 -13.47 10.56 -11.60
C THR A 49 -14.63 10.04 -12.45
N SER A 50 -15.68 10.84 -12.66
CA SER A 50 -16.81 10.45 -13.50
C SER A 50 -16.41 10.28 -14.96
N CYS A 51 -15.62 11.19 -15.52
CA CYS A 51 -15.12 11.09 -16.90
C CYS A 51 -14.24 9.86 -17.07
N ALA A 52 -13.26 9.67 -16.18
CA ALA A 52 -12.40 8.49 -16.20
C ALA A 52 -13.19 7.18 -16.07
N ASN A 53 -14.26 7.18 -15.26
CA ASN A 53 -15.11 6.01 -15.09
C ASN A 53 -15.89 5.69 -16.37
N ASN A 54 -16.39 6.71 -17.08
CA ASN A 54 -17.06 6.52 -18.37
C ASN A 54 -16.11 5.93 -19.41
N ILE A 55 -14.84 6.35 -19.43
CA ILE A 55 -13.80 5.80 -20.30
C ILE A 55 -13.54 4.32 -19.96
N ALA A 56 -13.38 3.99 -18.68
CA ALA A 56 -13.16 2.60 -18.25
C ALA A 56 -14.35 1.69 -18.61
N ILE A 57 -15.58 2.15 -18.36
CA ILE A 57 -16.82 1.43 -18.70
C ILE A 57 -16.93 1.23 -20.23
N SER A 58 -16.64 2.27 -21.02
CA SER A 58 -16.61 2.17 -22.49
C SER A 58 -15.60 1.14 -22.97
N GLY A 59 -14.47 1.02 -22.28
CA GLY A 59 -13.47 -0.03 -22.47
C GLY A 59 -13.82 -1.40 -21.88
N LYS A 60 -15.07 -1.62 -21.42
CA LYS A 60 -15.56 -2.84 -20.75
C LYS A 60 -14.74 -3.24 -19.51
N ARG A 61 -14.09 -2.28 -18.84
CA ARG A 61 -13.32 -2.49 -17.63
C ARG A 61 -14.11 -2.05 -16.40
N LYS A 62 -13.95 -2.81 -15.31
CA LYS A 62 -14.52 -2.48 -13.99
C LYS A 62 -13.51 -1.77 -13.07
N THR A 63 -12.29 -1.57 -13.57
CA THR A 63 -11.18 -0.99 -12.80
C THR A 63 -10.67 0.22 -13.54
N LEU A 64 -10.69 1.36 -12.84
CA LEU A 64 -10.04 2.58 -13.25
C LEU A 64 -8.53 2.42 -13.24
N THR A 65 -7.89 2.88 -14.31
CA THR A 65 -6.45 2.85 -14.53
C THR A 65 -5.92 4.28 -14.71
N ALA A 66 -4.60 4.44 -14.61
CA ALA A 66 -3.98 5.74 -14.87
C ALA A 66 -4.22 6.25 -16.30
N ALA A 67 -4.37 5.35 -17.28
CA ALA A 67 -4.66 5.73 -18.66
C ALA A 67 -6.05 6.38 -18.79
N ASP A 68 -7.04 5.89 -18.05
CA ASP A 68 -8.40 6.47 -18.03
C ASP A 68 -8.39 7.90 -17.49
N VAL A 69 -7.61 8.14 -16.45
CA VAL A 69 -7.49 9.47 -15.84
C VAL A 69 -6.77 10.44 -16.77
N LEU A 70 -5.72 9.99 -17.46
CA LEU A 70 -5.02 10.82 -18.44
C LEU A 70 -5.93 11.19 -19.62
N GLN A 71 -6.66 10.22 -20.17
CA GLN A 71 -7.62 10.49 -21.25
C GLN A 71 -8.80 11.35 -20.78
N ALA A 72 -9.26 11.19 -19.54
CA ALA A 72 -10.29 12.07 -18.98
C ALA A 72 -9.82 13.53 -18.91
N LEU A 73 -8.55 13.77 -18.56
CA LEU A 73 -8.01 15.13 -18.53
C LEU A 73 -7.91 15.75 -19.93
N GLU A 74 -7.68 14.95 -20.97
CA GLU A 74 -7.80 15.40 -22.37
C GLU A 74 -9.24 15.79 -22.71
N GLU A 75 -10.22 14.92 -22.43
CA GLU A 75 -11.65 15.20 -22.68
C GLU A 75 -12.20 16.40 -21.90
N MET A 76 -11.59 16.71 -20.75
CA MET A 76 -11.94 17.85 -19.91
C MET A 76 -11.21 19.14 -20.29
N GLU A 77 -10.42 19.13 -21.37
CA GLU A 77 -9.63 20.28 -21.84
C GLU A 77 -8.54 20.73 -20.84
N PHE A 78 -7.94 19.79 -20.09
CA PHE A 78 -6.81 20.01 -19.17
C PHE A 78 -5.52 19.33 -19.65
N GLU A 79 -5.30 19.34 -20.97
CA GLU A 79 -4.15 18.69 -21.62
C GLU A 79 -2.80 19.23 -21.13
N GLU A 80 -2.76 20.48 -20.67
CA GLU A 80 -1.57 21.12 -20.13
C GLU A 80 -1.03 20.43 -18.87
N PHE A 81 -1.85 19.64 -18.17
CA PHE A 81 -1.43 18.89 -16.98
C PHE A 81 -0.73 17.57 -17.34
N LEU A 82 -0.98 17.01 -18.54
CA LEU A 82 -0.53 15.67 -18.92
C LEU A 82 0.98 15.46 -18.82
N PRO A 83 1.85 16.39 -19.29
CA PRO A 83 3.29 16.16 -19.23
C PRO A 83 3.77 15.94 -17.80
N LYS A 84 3.28 16.76 -16.84
CA LYS A 84 3.67 16.64 -15.44
C LYS A 84 3.05 15.41 -14.77
N LEU A 85 1.81 15.04 -15.12
CA LEU A 85 1.20 13.81 -14.61
C LEU A 85 1.94 12.55 -15.08
N GLN A 86 2.37 12.50 -16.34
CA GLN A 86 3.11 11.36 -16.89
C GLN A 86 4.48 11.18 -16.21
N GLU A 87 5.20 12.29 -15.94
CA GLU A 87 6.44 12.27 -15.17
C GLU A 87 6.22 11.71 -13.76
N ASN A 88 5.20 12.20 -13.05
CA ASN A 88 4.84 11.72 -11.71
C ASN A 88 4.43 10.24 -11.72
N LEU A 89 3.69 9.79 -12.74
CA LEU A 89 3.30 8.38 -12.89
C LEU A 89 4.52 7.47 -13.09
N ALA A 90 5.50 7.91 -13.90
CA ALA A 90 6.73 7.17 -14.10
C ALA A 90 7.55 7.06 -12.81
N ALA A 91 7.68 8.17 -12.07
CA ALA A 91 8.35 8.20 -10.77
C ALA A 91 7.67 7.27 -9.75
N PHE A 92 6.34 7.31 -9.66
CA PHE A 92 5.55 6.44 -8.79
C PHE A 92 5.75 4.96 -9.12
N LYS A 93 5.71 4.58 -10.41
CA LYS A 93 5.95 3.19 -10.84
C LYS A 93 7.35 2.70 -10.46
N LYS A 94 8.37 3.57 -10.62
CA LYS A 94 9.75 3.26 -10.23
C LYS A 94 9.86 3.02 -8.72
N GLU A 95 9.27 3.88 -7.90
CA GLU A 95 9.27 3.74 -6.45
C GLU A 95 8.56 2.45 -5.99
N GLN A 96 7.39 2.16 -6.57
CA GLN A 96 6.63 0.94 -6.27
C GLN A 96 7.41 -0.34 -6.61
N LYS A 97 8.20 -0.32 -7.69
CA LYS A 97 9.07 -1.44 -8.05
C LYS A 97 10.19 -1.62 -7.01
N GLY A 98 10.87 -0.54 -6.62
CA GLY A 98 11.92 -0.58 -5.61
C GLY A 98 11.44 -1.11 -4.24
N LYS A 99 10.24 -0.71 -3.80
CA LYS A 99 9.63 -1.24 -2.56
C LYS A 99 9.38 -2.74 -2.63
N LYS A 100 8.91 -3.25 -3.79
CA LYS A 100 8.70 -4.69 -3.98
C LYS A 100 9.99 -5.48 -3.98
N GLU A 101 11.03 -4.95 -4.61
CA GLU A 101 12.37 -5.56 -4.65
C GLU A 101 12.99 -5.62 -3.25
N ALA A 102 12.95 -4.52 -2.49
CA ALA A 102 13.46 -4.47 -1.11
C ALA A 102 12.69 -5.43 -0.17
N ALA A 103 11.37 -5.54 -0.34
CA ALA A 103 10.55 -6.49 0.42
C ALA A 103 10.87 -7.96 0.07
N ALA A 104 11.15 -8.24 -1.21
CA ALA A 104 11.55 -9.57 -1.66
C ALA A 104 12.94 -9.95 -1.15
N GLU A 105 13.89 -9.02 -1.16
CA GLU A 105 15.23 -9.23 -0.61
C GLU A 105 15.21 -9.47 0.90
N THR A 106 14.41 -8.70 1.65
CA THR A 106 14.23 -8.90 3.10
C THR A 106 13.63 -10.27 3.40
N LYS A 107 12.66 -10.73 2.60
CA LYS A 107 12.09 -12.09 2.73
C LYS A 107 13.11 -13.19 2.43
N ARG A 108 13.95 -13.01 1.40
CA ARG A 108 15.03 -13.96 1.07
C ARG A 108 16.07 -14.06 2.19
N ARG A 109 16.53 -12.91 2.72
CA ARG A 109 17.47 -12.89 3.85
C ARG A 109 16.87 -13.53 5.11
N LYS A 110 15.58 -13.31 5.37
CA LYS A 110 14.86 -13.94 6.51
C LYS A 110 14.75 -15.46 6.34
N SER A 111 14.54 -15.97 5.12
CA SER A 111 14.51 -17.42 4.86
C SER A 111 15.90 -18.06 4.95
N GLU A 112 16.96 -17.35 4.58
CA GLU A 112 18.35 -17.82 4.68
C GLU A 112 18.79 -17.93 6.15
N ILE A 113 18.51 -16.90 6.97
CA ILE A 113 18.81 -16.91 8.42
C ILE A 113 18.03 -17.99 9.16
N SER A 114 16.79 -18.29 8.72
CA SER A 114 15.98 -19.37 9.31
C SER A 114 16.47 -20.78 8.93
N SER A 115 17.34 -20.91 7.93
CA SER A 115 17.84 -22.20 7.45
C SER A 115 19.21 -22.59 8.00
N GLU A 116 19.95 -21.66 8.63
CA GLU A 116 21.28 -21.93 9.22
C GLU A 116 21.24 -22.38 10.70
N ASP A 117 20.11 -22.27 11.40
CA ASP A 117 19.97 -22.69 12.82
C ASP A 117 19.53 -24.16 12.99
N SER A 118 19.67 -25.00 11.95
CA SER A 118 19.31 -26.42 11.99
C SER A 118 20.47 -27.31 11.51
N ALA A 119 21.59 -27.28 12.24
CA ALA A 119 22.63 -28.29 12.12
C ALA A 119 22.35 -29.43 13.12
N PRO A 120 22.10 -30.69 12.68
CA PRO A 120 21.99 -31.81 13.60
C PRO A 120 23.40 -32.31 13.95
N GLU A 121 23.76 -32.19 15.22
CA GLU A 121 24.98 -32.80 15.76
C GLU A 121 24.75 -34.31 15.92
N ALA A 122 25.34 -35.13 15.05
CA ALA A 122 25.25 -36.58 15.12
C ALA A 122 26.60 -37.28 14.89
N LYS A 123 27.06 -37.92 15.98
CA LYS A 123 27.75 -39.22 16.10
C LYS A 123 29.29 -39.29 15.96
N LYS A 124 29.92 -39.62 17.09
CA LYS A 124 31.09 -40.53 17.20
C LYS A 124 30.69 -41.82 17.95
N GLN A 125 30.48 -42.91 17.20
CA GLN A 125 31.15 -44.23 17.26
C GLN A 125 31.75 -44.67 18.64
N LYS A 126 31.60 -45.90 19.23
CA LYS A 126 31.69 -47.31 18.74
C LYS A 126 31.34 -48.30 19.89
N THR A 127 30.78 -49.48 19.56
CA THR A 127 30.91 -50.89 20.07
C THR A 127 31.71 -51.17 21.38
N ASP A 128 31.50 -52.20 22.23
CA ASP A 128 30.79 -53.50 22.23
C ASP A 128 30.71 -54.02 23.69
N ASP A 129 29.85 -55.03 23.90
CA ASP A 129 29.92 -56.15 24.87
C ASP A 129 29.60 -56.03 26.38
N ASP A 130 28.56 -56.82 26.71
CA ASP A 130 28.47 -57.83 27.78
C ASP A 130 27.64 -57.61 29.07
N ASN A 131 26.83 -58.66 29.30
CA ASN A 131 26.19 -59.16 30.52
C ASN A 131 24.73 -58.77 30.87
N VAL A 132 23.90 -59.81 30.92
CA VAL A 132 22.49 -59.98 31.36
C VAL A 132 22.53 -61.04 32.48
N PRO A 133 21.59 -61.23 33.46
CA PRO A 133 20.25 -60.65 33.70
C PRO A 133 19.96 -60.29 35.18
N SER A 134 18.67 -60.06 35.48
CA SER A 134 17.91 -60.34 36.73
C SER A 134 17.60 -59.09 37.58
N ASP A 135 16.43 -58.86 38.17
CA ASP A 135 15.09 -59.48 38.15
C ASP A 135 14.14 -58.48 38.87
N SER A 136 12.84 -58.73 38.80
CA SER A 136 11.79 -58.30 39.76
C SER A 136 11.05 -56.97 39.54
N LYS A 137 9.76 -57.13 39.18
CA LYS A 137 8.51 -56.63 39.83
C LYS A 137 8.53 -55.19 40.38
N GLU A 138 7.50 -54.36 40.18
CA GLU A 138 6.12 -54.60 40.63
C GLU A 138 5.16 -53.48 40.15
N LYS A 139 3.86 -53.81 40.15
CA LYS A 139 2.64 -53.03 39.84
C LYS A 139 2.50 -51.69 40.57
N SER A 140 1.83 -50.72 39.95
CA SER A 140 0.44 -50.29 40.24
C SER A 140 0.03 -49.20 39.24
N GLU A 141 -1.05 -49.33 38.47
CA GLU A 141 -2.46 -49.10 38.82
C GLU A 141 -2.86 -47.62 39.08
N ASN A 142 -3.69 -47.15 38.14
CA ASN A 142 -4.96 -46.44 38.36
C ASN A 142 -4.98 -44.90 38.39
N GLY A 143 -6.01 -44.30 37.76
CA GLY A 143 -6.35 -42.90 38.05
C GLY A 143 -7.11 -42.11 36.97
N THR A 144 -8.35 -42.49 36.73
CA THR A 144 -9.46 -41.83 36.02
C THR A 144 -9.72 -40.34 36.37
N LYS A 145 -10.43 -39.65 35.46
CA LYS A 145 -11.26 -38.42 35.64
C LYS A 145 -10.48 -37.10 35.79
N SER A 146 -10.82 -36.03 35.07
CA SER A 146 -12.16 -35.47 34.84
C SER A 146 -12.23 -34.58 33.60
#